data_AF-A0A2X2H368-F1
#
_entry.id   AF-A0A2X2H368-F1
#
_cell.length_a   1.000
_cell.length_b   1.000
_cell.length_c   1.000
_cell.angle_alpha   90.00
_cell.angle_beta   90.00
_cell.angle_gamma   90.00
#
_symmetry.space_group_name_H-M   'P 1'
#
loop_
_entity.id
_entity.type
_entity.pdbx_description
1 polymer ?
#
loop_
_entity_poly.entity_id
_entity_poly.type
_entity_poly.pdbx_seq_one_letter_code
_entity_poly.pdbx_strand_id
1 'polypeptide(L)'
;MPYNPQASGGSNLAVSNPELDKQIAARVAALRAANPDASTNVPVELVTASASGLDNNITPQAAAWQIPRIAKARNLSVEQLTQLIAKYSQQPLVKYIGQPVVNIVELNLALDKLDE
;
A
#
# COMPACT_ATOMS: atom_id res chain seq x y z
N MET A 1 16.36 9.85 0.32
CA MET A 1 15.35 9.44 -0.68
C MET A 1 14.60 8.24 -0.13
N PRO A 2 13.26 8.17 -0.27
CA PRO A 2 12.52 6.95 0.06
C PRO A 2 12.94 5.79 -0.87
N TYR A 3 12.78 4.54 -0.41
CA TYR A 3 13.15 3.33 -1.17
C TYR A 3 14.59 3.31 -1.71
N ASN A 4 15.58 3.68 -0.88
CA ASN A 4 17.01 3.62 -1.25
C ASN A 4 17.66 2.29 -0.81
N PRO A 5 18.02 1.38 -1.74
CA PRO A 5 18.63 0.09 -1.40
C PRO A 5 19.99 0.21 -0.71
N GLN A 6 20.71 1.32 -0.90
CA GLN A 6 22.00 1.57 -0.25
C GLN A 6 21.86 1.95 1.23
N ALA A 7 20.65 2.33 1.68
CA ALA A 7 20.37 2.65 3.08
C ALA A 7 19.78 1.46 3.83
N SER A 8 18.74 0.82 3.26
CA SER A 8 18.08 -0.39 3.80
C SER A 8 17.80 -0.33 5.32
N GLY A 9 17.05 0.69 5.77
CA GLY A 9 16.74 0.89 7.19
C GLY A 9 15.34 1.41 7.43
N GLY A 10 14.82 1.17 8.64
CA GLY A 10 13.48 1.57 9.06
C GLY A 10 13.44 2.84 9.92
N SER A 11 12.21 3.28 10.23
CA SER A 11 11.96 4.34 11.21
C SER A 11 12.10 3.80 12.64
N ASN A 12 13.07 4.29 13.39
CA ASN A 12 13.31 3.90 14.79
C ASN A 12 12.64 4.84 15.82
N LEU A 13 11.58 5.56 15.42
CA LEU A 13 10.82 6.41 16.32
C LEU A 13 9.98 5.55 17.28
N ALA A 14 10.13 5.79 18.59
CA ALA A 14 9.32 5.15 19.60
C ALA A 14 7.86 5.65 19.57
N VAL A 15 6.93 4.86 20.11
CA VAL A 15 5.52 5.25 20.26
C VAL A 15 5.37 6.50 21.14
N SER A 16 6.24 6.68 22.13
CA SER A 16 6.25 7.88 22.99
C SER A 16 6.87 9.11 22.34
N ASN A 17 7.38 9.01 21.11
CA ASN A 17 8.01 10.13 20.41
C ASN A 17 6.95 10.98 19.69
N PRO A 18 6.74 12.25 20.06
CA PRO A 18 5.71 13.10 19.46
C PRO A 18 5.96 13.41 17.97
N GLU A 19 7.17 13.20 17.47
CA GLU A 19 7.46 13.33 16.04
C GLU A 19 6.78 12.22 15.23
N LEU A 20 6.59 11.02 15.81
CA LEU A 20 5.86 9.94 15.14
C LEU A 20 4.40 10.33 14.90
N ASP A 21 3.75 10.94 15.90
CA ASP A 21 2.37 11.41 15.80
C ASP A 21 2.19 12.43 14.68
N LYS A 22 3.12 13.38 14.57
CA LYS A 22 3.12 14.38 13.49
C LYS A 22 3.23 13.73 12.12
N GLN A 23 4.15 12.78 11.95
CA GLN A 23 4.34 12.09 10.68
C GLN A 23 3.13 11.24 10.29
N ILE A 24 2.53 10.54 11.27
CA ILE A 24 1.30 9.75 11.07
C ILE A 24 0.16 10.68 10.65
N ALA A 25 -0.08 11.77 11.38
CA ALA A 25 -1.14 12.73 11.06
C ALA A 25 -0.98 13.33 9.66
N ALA A 26 0.25 13.69 9.27
CA ALA A 26 0.55 14.20 7.94
C ALA A 26 0.25 13.18 6.84
N ARG A 27 0.66 11.91 7.02
CA ARG A 27 0.38 10.82 6.07
C ARG A 27 -1.11 10.52 5.96
N VAL A 28 -1.85 10.50 7.07
CA VAL A 28 -3.31 10.31 7.06
C VAL A 28 -4.00 11.41 6.26
N ALA A 29 -3.63 12.67 6.50
CA ALA A 29 -4.20 13.80 5.78
C ALA A 29 -3.92 13.71 4.27
N ALA A 30 -2.67 13.42 3.90
CA ALA A 30 -2.27 13.26 2.50
C ALA A 30 -3.02 12.10 1.81
N LEU A 31 -3.17 10.95 2.48
CA LEU A 31 -3.86 9.78 1.93
C LEU A 31 -5.35 10.02 1.71
N ARG A 32 -6.02 10.71 2.65
CA ARG A 32 -7.42 11.11 2.50
C ARG A 32 -7.61 12.09 1.34
N ALA A 33 -6.73 13.08 1.22
CA ALA A 33 -6.79 14.04 0.13
C ALA A 33 -6.56 13.39 -1.24
N ALA A 34 -5.64 12.41 -1.32
CA ALA A 34 -5.38 11.68 -2.55
C ALA A 34 -6.48 10.68 -2.93
N ASN A 35 -7.21 10.13 -1.95
CA ASN A 35 -8.24 9.10 -2.15
C ASN A 35 -9.62 9.59 -1.65
N PRO A 36 -10.21 10.62 -2.28
CA PRO A 36 -11.45 11.24 -1.80
C PRO A 36 -12.66 10.30 -1.84
N ASP A 37 -12.65 9.33 -2.76
CA ASP A 37 -13.74 8.37 -2.97
C ASP A 37 -13.55 7.06 -2.17
N ALA A 38 -12.50 6.97 -1.34
CA ALA A 38 -12.23 5.82 -0.48
C ALA A 38 -12.76 6.01 0.94
N SER A 39 -12.75 4.94 1.75
CA SER A 39 -13.12 5.02 3.17
C SER A 39 -12.23 6.01 3.93
N THR A 40 -12.81 6.79 4.84
CA THR A 40 -12.09 7.75 5.70
C THR A 40 -11.13 7.06 6.68
N ASN A 41 -11.34 5.77 6.94
CA ASN A 41 -10.45 4.93 7.73
C ASN A 41 -9.30 4.44 6.84
N VAL A 42 -8.12 5.04 7.05
CA VAL A 42 -6.90 4.70 6.30
C VAL A 42 -6.28 3.42 6.87
N PRO A 43 -5.94 2.42 6.04
CA PRO A 43 -5.24 1.22 6.48
C PRO A 43 -3.90 1.54 7.15
N VAL A 44 -3.62 0.89 8.28
CA VAL A 44 -2.42 1.15 9.10
C VAL A 44 -1.13 0.96 8.28
N GLU A 45 -1.07 -0.07 7.44
CA GLU A 45 0.09 -0.37 6.59
C GLU A 45 0.46 0.77 5.63
N LEU A 46 -0.50 1.59 5.20
CA LEU A 46 -0.25 2.72 4.30
C LEU A 46 0.28 3.96 5.03
N VAL A 47 0.12 4.03 6.36
CA VAL A 47 0.54 5.18 7.18
C VAL A 47 1.81 4.90 7.98
N THR A 48 2.08 3.66 8.34
CA THR A 48 3.29 3.26 9.08
C THR A 48 4.45 2.97 8.13
N ALA A 49 5.67 3.35 8.53
CA ALA A 49 6.87 2.97 7.80
C ALA A 49 7.20 1.48 8.03
N SER A 50 7.79 0.83 7.03
CA SER A 50 8.29 -0.53 7.19
C SER A 50 9.63 -0.59 7.93
N ALA A 51 9.95 -1.77 8.47
CA ALA A 51 11.20 -2.00 9.17
C ALA A 51 12.42 -2.02 8.24
N SER A 52 12.26 -2.49 6.99
CA SER A 52 13.36 -2.57 6.00
C SER A 52 13.58 -1.26 5.26
N GLY A 53 12.57 -0.38 5.20
CA GLY A 53 12.54 0.78 4.31
C GLY A 53 12.41 0.43 2.81
N LEU A 54 12.24 -0.86 2.48
CA LEU A 54 12.19 -1.42 1.13
C LEU A 54 11.04 -2.42 0.96
N ASP A 55 9.97 -2.24 1.74
CA ASP A 55 8.84 -3.16 1.72
C ASP A 55 8.08 -3.02 0.40
N ASN A 56 8.05 -4.11 -0.37
CA ASN A 56 7.37 -4.19 -1.66
C ASN A 56 5.95 -4.79 -1.51
N ASN A 57 5.48 -4.94 -0.29
CA ASN A 57 4.27 -5.67 0.03
C ASN A 57 3.28 -4.84 0.86
N ILE A 58 2.00 -5.07 0.56
CA ILE A 58 0.86 -4.63 1.37
C ILE A 58 -0.20 -5.72 1.35
N THR A 59 -1.12 -5.72 2.31
CA THR A 59 -2.24 -6.65 2.30
C THR A 59 -3.20 -6.36 1.14
N PRO A 60 -3.92 -7.38 0.62
CA PRO A 60 -4.96 -7.18 -0.38
C PRO A 60 -6.03 -6.18 0.05
N GLN A 61 -6.33 -6.08 1.35
CA GLN A 61 -7.27 -5.10 1.89
C GLN A 61 -6.75 -3.67 1.74
N ALA A 62 -5.47 -3.42 2.05
CA ALA A 62 -4.86 -2.10 1.86
C ALA A 62 -4.72 -1.72 0.38
N ALA A 63 -4.48 -2.70 -0.51
CA ALA A 63 -4.51 -2.49 -1.96
C ALA A 63 -5.93 -2.12 -2.43
N ALA A 64 -6.95 -2.86 -1.98
CA ALA A 64 -8.35 -2.63 -2.34
C ALA A 64 -8.86 -1.24 -1.91
N TRP A 65 -8.40 -0.72 -0.77
CA TRP A 65 -8.76 0.62 -0.30
C TRP A 65 -8.41 1.73 -1.31
N GLN A 66 -7.38 1.52 -2.14
CA GLN A 66 -6.92 2.50 -3.14
C GLN A 66 -7.58 2.35 -4.51
N ILE A 67 -8.40 1.31 -4.72
CA ILE A 67 -9.03 1.01 -6.02
C ILE A 67 -9.75 2.22 -6.62
N PRO A 68 -10.61 2.99 -5.90
CA PRO A 68 -11.39 4.07 -6.52
C PRO A 68 -10.50 5.11 -7.22
N ARG A 69 -9.38 5.47 -6.59
CA ARG A 69 -8.42 6.42 -7.15
C ARG A 69 -7.76 5.89 -8.41
N ILE A 70 -7.33 4.62 -8.39
CA ILE A 70 -6.61 4.00 -9.51
C ILE A 70 -7.57 3.75 -10.68
N ALA A 71 -8.76 3.22 -10.41
CA ALA A 71 -9.84 3.01 -11.37
C ALA A 71 -10.14 4.30 -12.15
N LYS A 72 -10.31 5.40 -11.42
CA LYS A 72 -10.58 6.73 -12.01
C LYS A 72 -9.42 7.26 -12.85
N ALA A 73 -8.18 7.08 -12.39
CA ALA A 73 -7.00 7.57 -13.10
C ALA A 73 -6.70 6.80 -14.39
N ARG A 74 -7.09 5.51 -14.44
CA ARG A 74 -6.75 4.57 -15.52
C ARG A 74 -7.96 4.20 -16.38
N ASN A 75 -9.15 4.71 -16.04
CA ASN A 75 -10.42 4.38 -16.68
C ASN A 75 -10.71 2.86 -16.73
N LEU A 76 -10.37 2.17 -15.64
CA LEU A 76 -10.59 0.73 -15.48
C LEU A 76 -11.76 0.45 -14.54
N SER A 77 -12.40 -0.71 -14.71
CA SER A 77 -13.46 -1.14 -13.80
C SER A 77 -12.91 -1.60 -12.44
N VAL A 78 -13.73 -1.48 -11.39
CA VAL A 78 -13.40 -1.96 -10.04
C VAL A 78 -13.16 -3.47 -10.05
N GLU A 79 -13.93 -4.21 -10.84
CA GLU A 79 -13.84 -5.66 -10.97
C GLU A 79 -12.52 -6.07 -11.61
N GLN A 80 -12.10 -5.39 -12.69
CA GLN A 80 -10.80 -5.65 -13.34
C GLN A 80 -9.64 -5.42 -12.37
N LEU A 81 -9.65 -4.33 -11.63
CA LEU A 81 -8.61 -4.02 -10.64
C LEU A 81 -8.62 -5.02 -9.48
N THR A 82 -9.79 -5.43 -9.00
CA THR A 82 -9.91 -6.42 -7.93
C THR A 82 -9.35 -7.78 -8.37
N GLN A 83 -9.64 -8.19 -9.61
CA GLN A 83 -9.08 -9.42 -10.19
C GLN A 83 -7.56 -9.31 -10.36
N LEU A 84 -7.06 -8.16 -10.81
CA LEU A 84 -5.63 -7.94 -10.97
C LEU A 84 -4.90 -7.99 -9.61
N ILE A 85 -5.45 -7.36 -8.57
CA ILE A 85 -4.91 -7.45 -7.20
C ILE A 85 -4.90 -8.91 -6.74
N ALA A 86 -6.00 -9.65 -6.92
CA ALA A 86 -6.07 -11.05 -6.53
C ALA A 86 -5.04 -11.93 -7.26
N LYS A 87 -4.79 -11.65 -8.55
CA LYS A 87 -3.78 -12.34 -9.37
C LYS A 87 -2.36 -12.13 -8.85
N TYR A 88 -2.05 -10.93 -8.36
CA TYR A 88 -0.75 -10.59 -7.79
C TYR A 88 -0.72 -10.69 -6.25
N SER A 89 -1.74 -11.34 -5.67
CA SER A 89 -1.79 -11.66 -4.24
C SER A 89 -1.20 -13.04 -3.99
N GLN A 90 -0.21 -13.11 -3.11
CA GLN A 90 0.39 -14.35 -2.65
C GLN A 90 -0.15 -14.67 -1.26
N GLN A 91 -0.59 -15.91 -1.07
CA GLN A 91 -1.04 -16.40 0.23
C GLN A 91 0.08 -17.23 0.89
N PRO A 92 0.30 -17.07 2.20
CA PRO A 92 1.17 -17.97 2.96
C PRO A 92 0.66 -19.41 2.85
N LEU A 93 1.58 -20.39 2.95
CA LEU A 93 1.23 -21.81 2.95
C LEU A 93 0.19 -22.16 4.02
N VAL A 94 0.30 -21.53 5.20
CA VAL A 94 -0.65 -21.67 6.30
C VAL A 94 -0.94 -20.29 6.89
N LYS A 95 -2.21 -20.02 7.21
CA LYS A 95 -2.73 -18.68 7.54
C LYS A 95 -2.06 -17.97 8.73
N TYR A 96 -1.45 -18.70 9.66
CA TYR A 96 -0.82 -18.11 10.86
C TYR A 96 0.69 -17.86 10.69
N ILE A 97 1.30 -18.27 9.57
CA ILE A 97 2.72 -18.03 9.29
C ILE A 97 2.97 -16.60 8.83
N GLY A 98 1.97 -15.97 8.21
CA GLY A 98 2.08 -14.62 7.72
C GLY A 98 0.74 -14.09 7.24
N GLN A 99 0.79 -12.94 6.57
CA GLN A 99 -0.37 -12.31 5.96
C GLN A 99 -0.40 -12.59 4.46
N PRO A 100 -1.58 -12.58 3.82
CA PRO A 100 -1.64 -12.45 2.36
C PRO A 100 -1.01 -11.13 1.95
N VAL A 101 -0.16 -11.17 0.92
CA VAL A 101 0.61 -10.01 0.45
C VAL A 101 0.38 -9.77 -1.04
N VAL A 102 0.38 -8.51 -1.45
CA VAL A 102 0.35 -8.09 -2.85
C VAL A 102 1.75 -7.64 -3.25
N ASN A 103 2.25 -8.08 -4.39
CA ASN A 103 3.51 -7.56 -4.95
C ASN A 103 3.23 -6.25 -5.71
N ILE A 104 3.74 -5.12 -5.19
CA ILE A 104 3.42 -3.79 -5.73
C ILE A 104 4.10 -3.55 -7.09
N VAL A 105 5.38 -3.91 -7.22
CA VAL A 105 6.13 -3.72 -8.47
C VAL A 105 5.51 -4.52 -9.62
N GLU A 106 5.25 -5.82 -9.41
CA GLU A 106 4.65 -6.66 -10.44
C GLU A 106 3.23 -6.20 -10.81
N LEU A 107 2.44 -5.79 -9.83
CA LEU A 107 1.09 -5.27 -10.05
C LEU A 107 1.12 -4.00 -10.92
N ASN A 108 2.00 -3.05 -10.63
CA ASN A 108 2.09 -1.81 -11.41
C ASN A 108 2.57 -2.06 -12.85
N LEU A 109 3.56 -2.95 -13.04
CA LEU A 109 3.98 -3.34 -14.39
C LEU A 109 2.87 -4.04 -15.18
N ALA A 110 2.04 -4.83 -14.50
CA ALA A 110 0.89 -5.46 -15.12
C ALA A 110 -0.24 -4.48 -15.44
N LEU A 111 -0.43 -3.48 -14.58
CA LEU A 111 -1.38 -2.39 -14.79
C LEU A 111 -1.00 -1.57 -16.04
N ASP A 112 0.28 -1.24 -16.22
CA ASP A 112 0.74 -0.50 -17.39
C ASP A 112 0.50 -1.28 -18.70
N LYS A 113 0.67 -2.60 -18.69
CA LYS A 113 0.37 -3.47 -19.86
C LYS A 113 -1.12 -3.67 -20.13
N LEU A 114 -1.98 -3.39 -19.15
CA LEU A 114 -3.43 -3.49 -19.32
C LEU A 114 -4.02 -2.23 -19.95
N ASP A 115 -3.31 -1.11 -19.84
CA ASP A 115 -3.70 0.19 -20.42
C ASP A 115 -3.27 0.36 -21.87
N GLU A 116 -2.34 -0.47 -22.36
CA GLU A 116 -1.95 -0.55 -23.78
C GLU A 116 -3.06 -1.23 -24.62
#